data_AF-A0AA37T7D4-F1
#
_entry.id   AF-A0AA37T7D4-F1
#
_cell.length_a   1.000
_cell.length_b   1.000
_cell.length_c   1.000
_cell.angle_alpha   90.00
_cell.angle_beta   90.00
_cell.angle_gamma   90.00
#
_symmetry.space_group_name_H-M   'P 1'
#
loop_
_entity.id
_entity.type
_entity.pdbx_description
1 polymer ?
#
loop_
_entity_poly.entity_id
_entity_poly.type
_entity_poly.pdbx_seq_one_letter_code
_entity_poly.pdbx_strand_id
1 'polypeptide(L)'
;MSENIEIEITGREAKLILKYGYPFPDQAEIFHPISGKSGFHVVNVDRYWLEMIVVDLCRSIREVKSESLQEELNSLCNNLEVSIKHPHVRVVN
;
A
#
# COMPACT_ATOMS: atom_id res chain seq x y z
N MET A 1 -13.87 -15.31 5.64
CA MET A 1 -12.54 -15.64 5.09
C MET A 1 -11.95 -14.33 4.62
N SER A 2 -10.82 -13.91 5.17
CA SER A 2 -10.07 -12.72 4.73
C SER A 2 -9.47 -12.98 3.35
N GLU A 3 -9.83 -12.17 2.36
CA GLU A 3 -9.23 -12.23 1.02
C GLU A 3 -7.90 -11.48 1.07
N ASN A 4 -6.77 -12.19 0.93
CA ASN A 4 -5.46 -11.55 0.84
C ASN A 4 -5.19 -11.14 -0.61
N ILE A 5 -4.71 -9.92 -0.79
CA ILE A 5 -4.34 -9.34 -2.07
C ILE A 5 -2.82 -9.27 -2.13
N GLU A 6 -2.26 -9.89 -3.17
CA GLU A 6 -0.85 -9.77 -3.51
C GLU A 6 -0.61 -8.40 -4.17
N ILE A 7 0.27 -7.58 -3.58
CA ILE A 7 0.68 -6.29 -4.13
C ILE A 7 2.20 -6.26 -4.31
N GLU A 8 2.66 -5.62 -5.38
CA GLU A 8 4.07 -5.35 -5.62
C GLU A 8 4.34 -3.87 -5.32
N ILE A 9 5.29 -3.62 -4.41
CA ILE A 9 5.66 -2.27 -3.96
C ILE A 9 7.18 -2.15 -3.78
N THR A 10 7.68 -0.94 -3.91
CA THR A 10 9.07 -0.59 -3.59
C THR A 10 9.26 -0.33 -2.10
N GLY A 11 10.51 -0.35 -1.63
CA GLY A 11 10.82 0.08 -0.26
C GLY A 11 10.49 1.55 0.01
N ARG A 12 10.45 2.39 -1.03
CA ARG A 12 10.01 3.79 -0.93
C ARG A 12 8.50 3.88 -0.69
N GLU A 13 7.72 3.11 -1.42
CA GLU A 13 6.27 3.04 -1.26
C GLU A 13 5.88 2.43 0.10
N ALA A 14 6.56 1.38 0.55
CA ALA A 14 6.37 0.84 1.91
C ALA A 14 6.58 1.92 2.99
N LYS A 15 7.59 2.79 2.82
CA LYS A 15 7.82 3.93 3.72
C LYS A 15 6.71 4.99 3.65
N LEU A 16 6.09 5.19 2.48
CA LEU A 16 4.95 6.09 2.33
C LEU A 16 3.69 5.52 2.99
N ILE A 17 3.40 4.24 2.80
CA ILE A 17 2.28 3.53 3.45
C ILE A 17 2.40 3.67 4.98
N LEU A 18 3.57 3.36 5.54
CA LEU A 18 3.80 3.46 6.99
C LEU A 18 3.64 4.89 7.53
N LYS A 19 3.91 5.91 6.70
CA LYS A 19 3.88 7.31 7.13
C LYS A 19 2.51 7.97 6.95
N TYR A 20 1.81 7.66 5.86
CA TYR A 20 0.61 8.39 5.42
C TYR A 20 -0.65 7.54 5.39
N GLY A 21 -0.52 6.23 5.56
CA GLY A 21 -1.66 5.34 5.64
C GLY A 21 -2.16 5.10 7.07
N TYR A 22 -1.34 5.29 8.12
CA TYR A 22 -1.69 4.96 9.52
C TYR A 22 -3.04 5.56 10.00
N PRO A 23 -3.85 4.85 10.84
CA PRO A 23 -3.52 3.71 11.72
C PRO A 23 -3.88 2.28 11.28
N PHE A 24 -2.87 1.40 11.24
CA PHE A 24 -3.03 -0.07 11.20
C PHE A 24 -1.81 -0.79 11.80
N PRO A 25 -1.77 -0.94 13.14
CA PRO A 25 -0.60 -1.48 13.83
C PRO A 25 -0.26 -2.92 13.42
N ASP A 26 -1.26 -3.78 13.22
CA ASP A 26 -1.02 -5.19 12.90
C ASP A 26 -0.46 -5.37 11.47
N GLN A 27 -0.92 -4.54 10.52
CA GLN A 27 -0.47 -4.63 9.13
C GLN A 27 0.84 -3.89 8.87
N ALA A 28 1.23 -2.99 9.77
CA ALA A 28 2.51 -2.28 9.67
C ALA A 28 3.70 -3.25 9.64
N GLU A 29 3.60 -4.40 10.31
CA GLU A 29 4.61 -5.45 10.33
C GLU A 29 4.94 -6.01 8.93
N ILE A 30 4.00 -5.94 7.98
CA ILE A 30 4.22 -6.36 6.59
C ILE A 30 5.18 -5.40 5.88
N PHE A 31 5.05 -4.10 6.14
CA PHE A 31 5.77 -3.06 5.42
C PHE A 31 7.11 -2.70 6.08
N HIS A 32 7.23 -2.85 7.40
CA HIS A 32 8.47 -2.55 8.14
C HIS A 32 9.73 -3.24 7.58
N PRO A 33 9.72 -4.55 7.27
CA PRO A 33 10.89 -5.24 6.75
C PRO A 33 11.32 -4.76 5.35
N ILE A 34 10.44 -4.07 4.62
CA ILE A 34 10.66 -3.66 3.23
C ILE A 34 10.99 -2.17 3.14
N SER A 35 10.50 -1.37 4.08
CA SER A 35 10.72 0.08 4.13
C SER A 35 12.19 0.45 3.95
N GLY A 36 12.48 1.20 2.89
CA GLY A 36 13.82 1.68 2.54
C GLY A 36 14.72 0.66 1.81
N LYS A 37 14.26 -0.56 1.55
CA LYS A 37 14.99 -1.52 0.71
C LYS A 37 14.87 -1.17 -0.77
N SER A 38 15.89 -1.56 -1.54
CA SER A 38 15.93 -1.38 -2.99
C SER A 38 15.17 -2.47 -3.72
N GLY A 39 14.57 -2.11 -4.85
CA GLY A 39 13.85 -3.05 -5.71
C GLY A 39 12.36 -3.14 -5.37
N PHE A 40 11.70 -4.08 -6.04
CA PHE A 40 10.29 -4.41 -5.84
C PHE A 40 10.14 -5.59 -4.87
N HIS A 41 9.07 -5.54 -4.08
CA HIS A 41 8.76 -6.50 -3.06
C HIS A 41 7.28 -6.85 -3.13
N VAL A 42 7.00 -8.15 -3.12
CA VAL A 42 5.64 -8.67 -3.13
C VAL A 42 5.19 -8.94 -1.70
N VAL A 43 4.03 -8.40 -1.32
CA VAL A 43 3.42 -8.64 -0.01
C VAL A 43 1.96 -9.02 -0.14
N ASN A 44 1.46 -9.76 0.85
CA ASN A 44 0.07 -10.12 0.96
C ASN A 44 -0.57 -9.29 2.05
N VAL A 45 -1.62 -8.54 1.69
CA VAL A 45 -2.37 -7.70 2.62
C VAL A 45 -3.83 -8.10 2.54
N ASP A 46 -4.47 -8.26 3.69
CA ASP A 46 -5.91 -8.48 3.70
C ASP A 46 -6.63 -7.30 3.01
N ARG A 47 -7.62 -7.63 2.17
CA ARG A 47 -8.32 -6.67 1.32
C ARG A 47 -8.90 -5.50 2.10
N TYR A 48 -9.52 -5.78 3.24
CA TYR A 48 -10.14 -4.73 4.05
C TYR A 48 -9.07 -3.72 4.51
N TRP A 49 -7.92 -4.21 4.97
CA TRP A 49 -6.82 -3.34 5.36
C TRP A 49 -6.20 -2.59 4.18
N LEU A 50 -6.10 -3.22 3.02
CA LEU A 50 -5.60 -2.55 1.81
C LEU A 50 -6.54 -1.43 1.36
N GLU A 51 -7.85 -1.63 1.43
CA GLU A 51 -8.86 -0.59 1.17
C GLU A 51 -8.74 0.56 2.19
N MET A 52 -8.54 0.25 3.47
CA MET A 52 -8.32 1.27 4.53
C MET A 52 -7.03 2.08 4.28
N ILE A 53 -5.93 1.42 3.91
CA ILE A 53 -4.68 2.09 3.51
C ILE A 53 -4.95 3.11 2.39
N VAL A 54 -5.68 2.73 1.34
CA VAL A 54 -5.99 3.62 0.22
C VAL A 54 -6.81 4.84 0.68
N VAL A 55 -7.79 4.64 1.56
CA VAL A 55 -8.61 5.75 2.10
C VAL A 55 -7.73 6.76 2.84
N ASP A 56 -6.83 6.29 3.71
CA ASP A 56 -5.96 7.17 4.50
C ASP A 56 -4.88 7.86 3.64
N LEU A 57 -4.35 7.18 2.62
CA LEU A 57 -3.47 7.80 1.64
C LEU A 57 -4.18 8.91 0.86
N CYS A 58 -5.41 8.67 0.39
CA CYS A 58 -6.24 9.66 -0.28
C CYS A 58 -6.52 10.89 0.59
N ARG A 59 -6.71 10.69 1.91
CA ARG A 59 -6.81 11.79 2.86
C ARG A 59 -5.49 12.54 2.98
N SER A 60 -4.38 11.84 3.19
CA SER A 60 -3.04 12.41 3.33
C SER A 60 -2.62 13.24 2.12
N ILE A 61 -2.95 12.81 0.90
CA ILE A 61 -2.68 13.56 -0.33
C ILE A 61 -3.27 14.98 -0.27
N ARG A 62 -4.47 15.14 0.29
CA ARG A 62 -5.14 16.45 0.41
C ARG A 62 -4.48 17.36 1.45
N GLU A 63 -3.78 16.78 2.42
CA GLU A 63 -3.14 17.51 3.52
C GLU A 63 -1.66 17.83 3.23
N VAL A 64 -1.02 17.08 2.34
CA VAL A 64 0.36 17.32 1.89
C VAL A 64 0.42 18.58 1.03
N LYS A 65 1.41 19.45 1.28
CA LYS A 65 1.62 20.70 0.52
C LYS A 65 2.59 20.57 -0.66
N SER A 66 3.39 19.50 -0.69
CA SER A 66 4.40 19.27 -1.72
C SER A 66 3.76 18.56 -2.90
N GLU A 67 3.71 19.23 -4.06
CA GLU A 67 3.15 18.68 -5.30
C GLU A 67 3.82 17.37 -5.71
N SER A 68 5.16 17.32 -5.66
CA SER A 68 5.91 16.09 -5.96
C SER A 68 5.56 14.92 -5.04
N LEU A 69 5.33 15.18 -3.75
CA LEU A 69 4.89 14.15 -2.82
C LEU A 69 3.42 13.76 -3.05
N GLN A 70 2.55 14.70 -3.45
CA GLN A 70 1.17 14.38 -3.84
C GLN A 70 1.15 13.47 -5.07
N GLU A 71 1.98 13.74 -6.09
CA GLU A 71 2.11 12.89 -7.27
C GLU A 71 2.58 11.48 -6.91
N GLU A 72 3.59 11.37 -6.05
CA GLU A 72 4.13 10.08 -5.58
C GLU A 72 3.05 9.28 -4.83
N LEU A 73 2.29 9.93 -3.95
CA LEU A 73 1.19 9.31 -3.22
C LEU A 73 0.01 8.94 -4.12
N ASN A 74 -0.33 9.77 -5.12
CA ASN A 74 -1.37 9.46 -6.11
C ASN A 74 -0.99 8.22 -6.94
N SER A 75 0.25 8.13 -7.39
CA SER A 75 0.75 6.96 -8.12
C SER A 75 0.64 5.70 -7.28
N LEU A 76 1.03 5.76 -6.00
CA LEU A 76 0.88 4.66 -5.06
C LEU A 76 -0.59 4.25 -4.89
N CYS A 77 -1.50 5.20 -4.62
CA CYS A 77 -2.93 4.91 -4.51
C CYS A 77 -3.47 4.19 -5.75
N ASN A 78 -3.13 4.68 -6.94
CA ASN A 78 -3.57 4.08 -8.19
C ASN A 78 -3.09 2.63 -8.32
N ASN A 79 -1.83 2.35 -7.97
CA ASN A 79 -1.28 0.99 -8.01
C ASN A 79 -2.04 0.06 -7.04
N LEU A 80 -2.27 0.51 -5.80
CA LEU A 80 -3.00 -0.29 -4.81
C LEU A 80 -4.46 -0.53 -5.23
N GLU A 81 -5.14 0.49 -5.77
CA GLU A 81 -6.52 0.34 -6.29
C GLU A 81 -6.60 -0.65 -7.45
N VAL A 82 -5.60 -0.66 -8.34
CA VAL A 82 -5.53 -1.63 -9.43
C VAL A 82 -5.41 -3.04 -8.87
N SER A 83 -4.56 -3.25 -7.86
CA SER A 83 -4.46 -4.55 -7.19
C SER A 83 -5.74 -4.97 -6.47
N ILE A 84 -6.51 -4.02 -5.92
CA ILE A 84 -7.83 -4.30 -5.32
C ILE A 84 -8.87 -4.71 -6.37
N LYS A 85 -8.88 -4.03 -7.53
CA LYS A 85 -9.83 -4.28 -8.63
C LYS A 85 -9.50 -5.56 -9.41
N HIS A 86 -8.20 -5.86 -9.52
CA HIS A 86 -7.67 -6.98 -10.28
C HIS A 86 -6.70 -7.79 -9.41
N PRO A 87 -7.19 -8.43 -8.34
CA PRO A 87 -6.32 -9.20 -7.46
C PRO A 87 -5.69 -10.36 -8.22
N HIS A 88 -4.38 -10.54 -8.06
CA HIS A 88 -3.70 -11.74 -8.52
C HIS A 88 -4.20 -12.93 -7.70
N VAL A 89 -5.21 -13.64 -8.21
CA VAL A 89 -5.70 -14.88 -7.61
C VAL A 89 -4.68 -15.98 -7.93
N ARG A 90 -3.83 -16.31 -6.96
CA ARG A 90 -3.11 -17.60 -7.01
C ARG A 90 -4.11 -18.71 -6.71
N VAL A 91 -4.50 -19.45 -7.75
CA VAL A 91 -5.13 -20.76 -7.59
C VAL A 91 -4.09 -21.67 -6.94
N VAL A 92 -4.23 -21.89 -5.64
CA VAL A 92 -3.48 -22.94 -4.93
C VAL A 92 -4.04 -24.28 -5.41
N ASN A 93 -3.27 -24.97 -6.26
CA ASN A 93 -3.48 -26.39 -6.58
C ASN A 93 -3.08 -27.28 -5.41
#